data_AF-A0A0M0JIR2-F1
#
_entry.id   AF-A0A0M0JIR2-F1
#
_cell.length_a   1.000
_cell.length_b   1.000
_cell.length_c   1.000
_cell.angle_alpha   90.00
_cell.angle_beta   90.00
_cell.angle_gamma   90.00
#
_symmetry.space_group_name_H-M   'P 1'
#
loop_
_entity.id
_entity.type
_entity.pdbx_description
1 polymer ?
#
loop_
_entity_poly.entity_id
_entity_poly.type
_entity_poly.pdbx_seq_one_letter_code
_entity_poly.pdbx_strand_id
1 'polypeptide(L)'
;MMHVPGQYSGGSGTGYTWDRTLQDVTIKVPLGASSASVKCSFSARTIKLALDEAGTSPLPASEELSAVIVTGESLWVVDKDGGAATLVITLHKAVPGVWDRLLASDPAPEVAPALLDGFKRAEPKSKQELLKEAKARLAGELEGPSRAKPFKLCDLRDVERTITPTEEGMPELPVLIISGCKGCKLTLAPELSVIKVQIEHCTDTRIDVQARVLTEIVEVWRCERAAVRLGAKAATLQVDKCTGLALTFAQADFFDRLMSTGARSTSVAFEDDTALGTTIDFDSLQQERPQMALSEDIDQFITRRLSATGPLETELVIRLCNEFPTTEREVREFERRTRMHSDKLDEVVDGMLGSGLGKKLTQAEREQMKTMLKEQAEQASVATVQAEQTEEGRMAARIEYKKKQGNEAFKANEYQQAAVFYTEALTLDGSQHTLYSNRAACFLKLGRYAQAREDALECVKLEPKFAKGHFRLALALQAEEDPAGACAAFTKALALEPGNKEAAAGLNVARMQAERKRRMEAGEIS
;
A
#
# COMPACT_ATOMS: atom_id res chain seq x y z
N MET A 1 -17.57 3.43 -24.98
CA MET A 1 -16.50 4.12 -24.21
C MET A 1 -16.18 3.26 -22.99
N MET A 2 -15.03 2.58 -22.99
CA MET A 2 -14.53 1.87 -21.81
C MET A 2 -14.10 2.92 -20.78
N HIS A 3 -14.85 3.00 -19.69
CA HIS A 3 -14.57 3.89 -18.57
C HIS A 3 -13.51 3.27 -17.63
N VAL A 4 -12.55 4.11 -17.25
CA VAL A 4 -11.58 4.11 -16.14
C VAL A 4 -11.33 2.78 -15.37
N PRO A 5 -10.07 2.34 -15.21
CA PRO A 5 -9.71 1.17 -14.39
C PRO A 5 -10.02 1.41 -12.91
N GLY A 6 -10.75 0.49 -12.25
CA GLY A 6 -10.71 0.38 -10.79
C GLY A 6 -11.97 -0.02 -10.03
N GLN A 7 -13.15 -0.19 -10.65
CA GLN A 7 -14.39 -0.37 -9.85
C GLN A 7 -15.34 -1.51 -10.21
N TYR A 8 -15.11 -2.32 -11.25
CA TYR A 8 -16.03 -3.42 -11.58
C TYR A 8 -15.27 -4.67 -12.03
N SER A 9 -15.74 -5.84 -11.56
CA SER A 9 -15.20 -7.18 -11.85
C SER A 9 -15.83 -7.84 -13.09
N GLY A 10 -16.98 -7.36 -13.57
CA GLY A 10 -17.64 -7.85 -14.79
C GLY A 10 -18.99 -7.16 -15.03
N GLY A 11 -19.62 -7.42 -16.19
CA GLY A 11 -20.94 -6.87 -16.53
C GLY A 11 -21.60 -7.54 -17.75
N SER A 12 -22.90 -7.35 -17.92
CA SER A 12 -23.67 -7.82 -19.08
C SER A 12 -24.26 -6.64 -19.86
N GLY A 13 -24.21 -6.73 -21.19
CA GLY A 13 -24.88 -5.80 -22.11
C GLY A 13 -25.85 -6.56 -23.01
N THR A 14 -26.66 -5.86 -23.81
CA THR A 14 -27.51 -6.51 -24.80
C THR A 14 -26.65 -7.28 -25.82
N GLY A 15 -26.62 -8.61 -25.71
CA GLY A 15 -25.97 -9.51 -26.67
C GLY A 15 -24.53 -9.95 -26.35
N TYR A 16 -23.96 -9.59 -25.19
CA TYR A 16 -22.65 -10.10 -24.76
C TYR A 16 -22.48 -10.05 -23.23
N THR A 17 -21.53 -10.83 -22.73
CA THR A 17 -21.04 -10.77 -21.35
C THR A 17 -19.53 -10.52 -21.35
N TRP A 18 -19.01 -9.91 -20.30
CA TRP A 18 -17.57 -9.78 -20.15
C TRP A 18 -17.14 -9.94 -18.69
N ASP A 19 -15.93 -10.44 -18.53
CA ASP A 19 -15.28 -10.70 -17.25
C ASP A 19 -13.87 -10.11 -17.26
N ARG A 20 -13.37 -9.75 -16.08
CA ARG A 20 -12.06 -9.12 -15.91
C ARG A 20 -11.33 -9.72 -14.72
N THR A 21 -10.22 -10.40 -15.02
CA THR A 21 -9.27 -10.86 -14.01
C THR A 21 -8.16 -9.84 -13.81
N LEU A 22 -7.21 -10.10 -12.90
CA LEU A 22 -5.99 -9.29 -12.78
C LEU A 22 -5.16 -9.28 -14.07
N GLN A 23 -5.22 -10.36 -14.86
CA GLN A 23 -4.39 -10.58 -16.04
C GLN A 23 -5.12 -10.24 -17.34
N ASP A 24 -6.44 -10.50 -17.40
CA ASP A 24 -7.17 -10.54 -18.66
C ASP A 24 -8.46 -9.72 -18.64
N VAL A 25 -8.96 -9.44 -19.85
CA VAL A 25 -10.34 -9.06 -20.10
C VAL A 25 -10.91 -10.07 -21.09
N THR A 26 -11.96 -10.78 -20.70
CA THR A 26 -12.62 -11.79 -21.53
C THR A 26 -14.00 -11.30 -21.93
N ILE A 27 -14.31 -11.35 -23.22
CA ILE A 27 -15.61 -10.97 -23.78
C ILE A 27 -16.22 -12.21 -24.42
N LYS A 28 -17.46 -12.56 -24.03
CA LYS A 28 -18.21 -13.71 -24.53
C LYS A 28 -19.46 -13.24 -25.26
N VAL A 29 -19.62 -13.65 -26.50
CA VAL A 29 -20.73 -13.25 -27.38
C VAL A 29 -21.45 -14.50 -27.86
N PRO A 30 -22.71 -14.73 -27.44
CA PRO A 30 -23.52 -15.84 -27.94
C PRO A 30 -23.81 -15.66 -29.44
N LEU A 31 -23.58 -16.71 -30.23
CA LEU A 31 -23.90 -16.75 -31.66
C LEU A 31 -25.21 -17.53 -31.83
N GLY A 32 -26.15 -16.97 -32.59
CA GLY A 32 -27.44 -17.61 -32.88
C GLY A 32 -27.28 -18.87 -33.73
N ALA A 33 -28.28 -19.76 -33.68
CA ALA A 33 -28.27 -21.05 -34.36
C ALA A 33 -28.28 -20.98 -35.91
N SER A 34 -28.44 -19.80 -36.52
CA SER A 34 -28.67 -19.63 -37.96
C SER A 34 -27.81 -18.59 -38.71
N SER A 35 -26.68 -18.12 -38.15
CA SER A 35 -25.81 -17.11 -38.83
C SER A 35 -24.36 -17.58 -38.79
N ALA A 36 -23.70 -17.89 -39.92
CA ALA A 36 -23.09 -16.99 -40.90
C ALA A 36 -22.06 -16.03 -40.25
N SER A 37 -20.86 -15.98 -40.84
CA SER A 37 -19.58 -15.52 -40.27
C SER A 37 -19.66 -14.25 -39.40
N VAL A 38 -18.92 -14.26 -38.29
CA VAL A 38 -18.80 -13.09 -37.40
C VAL A 38 -17.70 -12.17 -37.91
N LYS A 39 -18.03 -10.93 -38.23
CA LYS A 39 -17.04 -9.89 -38.51
C LYS A 39 -16.78 -9.09 -37.24
N CYS A 40 -15.56 -9.19 -36.72
CA CYS A 40 -15.08 -8.36 -35.63
C CYS A 40 -14.23 -7.22 -36.20
N SER A 41 -14.59 -5.97 -35.89
CA SER A 41 -13.75 -4.82 -36.18
C SER A 41 -13.39 -4.06 -34.91
N PHE A 42 -12.13 -3.67 -34.83
CA PHE A 42 -11.57 -2.94 -33.70
C PHE A 42 -11.33 -1.48 -34.10
N SER A 43 -11.69 -0.56 -33.21
CA SER A 43 -11.19 0.81 -33.25
C SER A 43 -10.79 1.25 -31.84
N ALA A 44 -10.05 2.36 -31.73
CA ALA A 44 -9.53 2.92 -30.49
C ALA A 44 -10.56 3.08 -29.34
N ARG A 45 -11.87 3.05 -29.63
CA ARG A 45 -12.93 3.17 -28.60
C ARG A 45 -14.09 2.19 -28.72
N THR A 46 -14.11 1.34 -29.75
CA THR A 46 -15.20 0.39 -29.98
C THR A 46 -14.70 -0.93 -30.53
N ILE A 47 -15.17 -2.02 -29.92
CA ILE A 47 -15.20 -3.34 -30.55
C ILE A 47 -16.59 -3.44 -31.19
N LYS A 48 -16.64 -3.57 -32.51
CA LYS A 48 -17.89 -3.80 -33.23
C LYS A 48 -17.92 -5.25 -33.70
N LEU A 49 -18.99 -5.95 -33.31
CA LEU A 49 -19.30 -7.29 -33.77
C LEU A 49 -20.49 -7.19 -34.70
N ALA A 50 -20.30 -7.55 -35.97
CA ALA A 50 -21.37 -7.66 -36.95
C ALA A 50 -21.59 -9.13 -37.29
N LEU A 51 -22.83 -9.58 -37.18
CA LEU A 51 -23.28 -10.88 -37.67
C LEU A 51 -23.69 -10.68 -39.13
N ASP A 52 -23.05 -11.39 -40.05
CA ASP A 52 -23.39 -11.29 -41.47
C ASP A 52 -24.54 -12.25 -41.77
N GLU A 53 -25.71 -11.75 -42.15
CA GLU A 53 -26.81 -12.59 -42.62
C GLU A 53 -26.65 -12.84 -44.13
N ALA A 54 -26.21 -14.05 -44.47
CA ALA A 54 -26.25 -14.64 -45.81
C ALA A 54 -25.73 -13.78 -46.98
N GLY A 55 -24.45 -13.95 -47.28
CA GLY A 55 -23.95 -14.03 -48.65
C GLY A 55 -23.52 -12.70 -49.30
N THR A 56 -22.22 -12.42 -49.26
CA THR A 56 -21.42 -12.12 -50.48
C THR A 56 -19.92 -12.13 -50.14
N SER A 57 -19.20 -13.12 -50.68
CA SER A 57 -17.74 -13.21 -50.90
C SER A 57 -16.78 -13.17 -49.68
N PRO A 58 -15.67 -13.94 -49.67
CA PRO A 58 -14.65 -13.81 -48.63
C PRO A 58 -13.96 -12.45 -48.78
N LEU A 59 -13.99 -11.63 -47.73
CA LEU A 59 -13.31 -10.34 -47.72
C LEU A 59 -11.78 -10.55 -47.89
N PRO A 60 -11.11 -9.62 -48.60
CA PRO A 60 -9.66 -9.61 -48.65
C PRO A 60 -9.15 -9.34 -47.23
N ALA A 61 -8.03 -9.95 -46.88
CA ALA A 61 -7.25 -9.53 -45.72
C ALA A 61 -6.91 -8.06 -45.88
N SER A 62 -7.71 -7.14 -45.32
CA SER A 62 -7.36 -5.74 -45.26
C SER A 62 -6.17 -5.64 -44.30
N GLU A 63 -5.04 -5.16 -44.80
CA GLU A 63 -3.77 -5.01 -44.07
C GLU A 63 -3.93 -4.32 -42.70
N GLU A 64 -5.02 -3.57 -42.48
CA GLU A 64 -5.37 -2.92 -41.20
C GLU A 64 -5.67 -3.88 -40.04
N LEU A 65 -6.21 -5.09 -40.29
CA LEU A 65 -6.55 -6.06 -39.22
C LEU A 65 -5.31 -6.80 -38.69
N SER A 66 -4.36 -7.10 -39.58
CA SER A 66 -3.04 -7.65 -39.26
C SER A 66 -2.12 -6.66 -38.54
N ALA A 67 -2.39 -5.35 -38.62
CA ALA A 67 -1.56 -4.31 -38.01
C ALA A 67 -1.83 -4.10 -36.50
N VAL A 68 -3.02 -4.48 -36.01
CA VAL A 68 -3.44 -4.29 -34.62
C VAL A 68 -3.26 -5.54 -33.76
N ILE A 69 -3.41 -6.74 -34.34
CA ILE A 69 -3.36 -8.01 -33.61
C ILE A 69 -2.39 -8.96 -34.34
N VAL A 70 -1.22 -9.21 -33.73
CA VAL A 70 -0.32 -10.27 -34.15
C VAL A 70 -0.94 -11.60 -33.68
N THR A 71 -1.15 -12.54 -34.60
CA THR A 71 -1.57 -13.91 -34.26
C THR A 71 -0.55 -14.52 -33.30
N GLY A 72 -0.95 -14.68 -32.04
CA GLY A 72 -0.08 -15.14 -30.93
C GLY A 72 -0.15 -14.26 -29.67
N GLU A 73 -0.62 -13.02 -29.75
CA GLU A 73 -0.59 -12.05 -28.63
C GLU A 73 -1.97 -11.73 -28.02
N SER A 74 -3.07 -12.18 -28.64
CA SER A 74 -4.43 -12.19 -28.09
C SER A 74 -5.18 -13.38 -28.67
N LEU A 75 -5.86 -14.16 -27.81
CA LEU A 75 -6.55 -15.38 -28.23
C LEU A 75 -8.03 -15.09 -28.51
N TRP A 76 -8.54 -15.60 -29.63
CA TRP A 76 -9.98 -15.71 -29.86
C TRP A 76 -10.32 -17.16 -30.22
N VAL A 77 -11.33 -17.70 -29.56
CA VAL A 77 -11.78 -19.08 -29.75
C VAL A 77 -13.29 -19.06 -29.91
N VAL A 78 -13.80 -19.83 -30.87
CA VAL A 78 -15.22 -20.13 -30.96
C VAL A 78 -15.46 -21.42 -30.20
N ASP A 79 -16.10 -21.31 -29.04
CA ASP A 79 -16.51 -22.45 -28.25
C ASP A 79 -17.87 -22.95 -28.75
N LYS A 80 -18.02 -24.26 -28.93
CA LYS A 80 -19.25 -24.89 -29.41
C LYS A 80 -19.68 -25.93 -28.40
N ASP A 81 -20.57 -25.54 -27.50
CA ASP A 81 -21.08 -26.42 -26.47
C ASP A 81 -22.60 -26.60 -26.64
N GLY A 82 -23.07 -27.85 -26.72
CA GLY A 82 -24.50 -28.17 -26.74
C GLY A 82 -25.36 -27.60 -27.90
N GLY A 83 -24.77 -27.14 -29.00
CA GLY A 83 -25.50 -26.58 -30.15
C GLY A 83 -25.61 -25.04 -30.19
N ALA A 84 -25.11 -24.35 -29.16
CA ALA A 84 -24.92 -22.90 -29.15
C ALA A 84 -23.43 -22.57 -29.33
N ALA A 85 -23.09 -21.76 -30.33
CA ALA A 85 -21.71 -21.31 -30.52
C ALA A 85 -21.49 -19.99 -29.74
N THR A 86 -20.37 -19.84 -29.07
CA THR A 86 -20.00 -18.61 -28.34
C THR A 86 -18.63 -18.14 -28.81
N LEU A 87 -18.52 -16.89 -29.26
CA LEU A 87 -17.23 -16.27 -29.54
C LEU A 87 -16.64 -15.76 -28.23
N VAL A 88 -15.43 -16.22 -27.91
CA VAL A 88 -14.66 -15.77 -26.74
C VAL A 88 -13.45 -14.98 -27.23
N ILE A 89 -13.33 -13.72 -26.79
CA ILE A 89 -12.20 -12.84 -27.07
C ILE A 89 -11.47 -12.57 -25.75
N THR A 90 -10.17 -12.89 -25.68
CA THR A 90 -9.35 -12.65 -24.50
C THR A 90 -8.26 -11.63 -24.81
N LEU A 91 -8.27 -10.50 -24.09
CA LEU A 91 -7.28 -9.44 -24.17
C LEU A 91 -6.37 -9.50 -22.94
N HIS A 92 -5.09 -9.75 -23.15
CA HIS A 92 -4.09 -9.79 -22.07
C HIS A 92 -3.62 -8.38 -21.69
N LYS A 93 -3.67 -8.03 -20.40
CA LYS A 93 -3.24 -6.71 -19.89
C LYS A 93 -1.72 -6.52 -19.90
N ALA A 94 -0.97 -7.62 -19.93
CA ALA A 94 0.49 -7.63 -19.94
C ALA A 94 1.10 -7.29 -21.31
N VAL A 95 0.29 -6.88 -22.30
CA VAL A 95 0.73 -6.52 -23.65
C VAL A 95 0.53 -5.01 -23.87
N PRO A 96 1.47 -4.14 -23.43
CA PRO A 96 1.34 -2.68 -23.51
C PRO A 96 1.00 -2.20 -24.93
N GLY A 97 1.61 -2.81 -25.95
CA GLY A 97 1.40 -2.43 -27.35
C GLY A 97 -0.04 -2.61 -27.86
N VAL A 98 -0.87 -3.47 -27.26
CA VAL A 98 -2.30 -3.59 -27.61
C VAL A 98 -3.08 -2.41 -27.02
N TRP A 99 -2.77 -2.02 -25.79
CA TRP A 99 -3.44 -0.93 -25.08
C TRP A 99 -2.98 0.45 -25.56
N ASP A 100 -1.68 0.62 -25.82
CA ASP A 100 -1.11 1.84 -26.37
C ASP A 100 -1.68 2.12 -27.76
N ARG A 101 -1.83 1.10 -28.63
CA ARG A 101 -2.49 1.24 -29.94
C ARG A 101 -3.99 1.51 -29.86
N LEU A 102 -4.68 0.94 -28.85
CA LEU A 102 -6.07 1.27 -28.56
C LEU A 102 -6.24 2.75 -28.14
N LEU A 103 -5.21 3.36 -27.57
CA LEU A 103 -5.25 4.71 -27.01
C LEU A 103 -4.56 5.78 -27.88
N ALA A 104 -3.76 5.38 -28.88
CA ALA A 104 -2.88 6.27 -29.64
C ALA A 104 -3.52 7.01 -30.82
N SER A 105 -4.69 6.60 -31.31
CA SER A 105 -5.32 7.24 -32.48
C SER A 105 -6.51 8.13 -32.11
N ASP A 106 -6.26 9.33 -31.60
CA ASP A 106 -6.94 10.56 -32.03
C ASP A 106 -6.40 11.82 -31.32
N PRO A 107 -6.37 12.98 -32.00
CA PRO A 107 -6.17 14.26 -31.35
C PRO A 107 -7.31 14.58 -30.36
N ALA A 108 -7.04 15.45 -29.38
CA ALA A 108 -8.02 15.82 -28.37
C ALA A 108 -9.32 16.35 -29.02
N PRO A 109 -10.52 15.86 -28.62
CA PRO A 109 -11.77 16.32 -29.21
C PRO A 109 -11.97 17.81 -28.92
N GLU A 110 -12.31 18.59 -29.94
CA GLU A 110 -12.53 20.05 -29.83
C GLU A 110 -13.67 20.41 -28.87
N VAL A 111 -14.60 19.48 -28.63
CA VAL A 111 -15.69 19.64 -27.67
C VAL A 111 -15.83 18.38 -26.83
N ALA A 112 -15.82 18.55 -25.51
CA ALA A 112 -15.98 17.45 -24.57
C ALA A 112 -17.40 16.84 -24.66
N PRO A 113 -17.55 15.50 -24.66
CA PRO A 113 -18.87 14.87 -24.70
C PRO A 113 -19.67 15.14 -23.41
N ALA A 114 -21.00 15.27 -23.56
CA ALA A 114 -21.95 15.50 -22.48
C ALA A 114 -22.10 14.30 -21.52
N LEU A 115 -22.48 14.54 -20.27
CA LEU A 115 -22.77 13.50 -19.27
C LEU A 115 -24.12 12.82 -19.58
N LEU A 116 -24.20 11.51 -19.32
CA LEU A 116 -25.37 10.66 -19.60
C LEU A 116 -26.62 11.01 -18.79
N ASP A 117 -26.49 11.84 -17.75
CA ASP A 117 -27.57 12.30 -16.87
C ASP A 117 -28.11 13.69 -17.23
N GLY A 118 -27.63 14.31 -18.31
CA GLY A 118 -28.06 15.63 -18.77
C GLY A 118 -27.51 16.80 -17.96
N PHE A 119 -26.64 16.58 -16.97
CA PHE A 119 -25.98 17.67 -16.26
C PHE A 119 -24.82 18.26 -17.08
N LYS A 120 -24.72 19.59 -17.10
CA LYS A 120 -23.56 20.29 -17.70
C LYS A 120 -22.32 20.01 -16.86
N ARG A 121 -21.23 19.56 -17.51
CA ARG A 121 -19.90 19.53 -16.88
C ARG A 121 -19.52 20.94 -16.44
N ALA A 122 -19.12 21.10 -15.17
CA ALA A 122 -18.47 22.32 -14.73
C ALA A 122 -17.14 22.49 -15.48
N GLU A 123 -16.89 23.68 -16.01
CA GLU A 123 -15.63 23.99 -16.67
C GLU A 123 -14.46 23.81 -15.69
N PRO A 124 -13.34 23.21 -16.14
CA PRO A 124 -12.17 23.04 -15.28
C PRO A 124 -11.62 24.41 -14.90
N LYS A 125 -11.60 24.68 -13.60
CA LYS A 125 -11.13 25.95 -13.02
C LYS A 125 -9.69 26.20 -13.43
N SER A 126 -9.39 27.45 -13.79
CA SER A 126 -8.04 27.89 -14.12
C SER A 126 -7.10 27.70 -12.93
N LYS A 127 -5.79 27.60 -13.20
CA LYS A 127 -4.74 27.51 -12.16
C LYS A 127 -4.83 28.67 -11.16
N GLN A 128 -5.25 29.86 -11.59
CA GLN A 128 -5.47 31.02 -10.72
C GLN A 128 -6.70 30.85 -9.83
N GLU A 129 -7.80 30.27 -10.34
CA GLU A 129 -8.99 29.97 -9.55
C GLU A 129 -8.73 28.84 -8.55
N LEU A 130 -8.02 27.79 -8.95
CA LEU A 130 -7.59 26.72 -8.06
C LEU A 130 -6.69 27.25 -6.94
N LEU A 131 -5.78 28.18 -7.24
CA LEU A 131 -4.92 28.81 -6.24
C LEU A 131 -5.68 29.79 -5.34
N LYS A 132 -6.67 30.52 -5.89
CA LYS A 132 -7.56 31.41 -5.14
C LYS A 132 -8.46 30.60 -4.20
N GLU A 133 -8.95 29.45 -4.64
CA GLU A 133 -9.74 28.52 -3.82
C GLU A 133 -8.90 27.78 -2.79
N ALA A 134 -7.67 27.41 -3.11
CA ALA A 134 -6.73 26.85 -2.14
C ALA A 134 -6.38 27.89 -1.06
N LYS A 135 -6.18 29.16 -1.43
CA LYS A 135 -5.97 30.27 -0.48
C LYS A 135 -7.22 30.61 0.32
N ALA A 136 -8.41 30.51 -0.28
CA ALA A 136 -9.69 30.68 0.43
C ALA A 136 -9.97 29.51 1.38
N ARG A 137 -9.59 28.27 1.01
CA ARG A 137 -9.61 27.09 1.90
C ARG A 137 -8.66 27.26 3.06
N LEU A 138 -7.42 27.69 2.80
CA LEU A 138 -6.43 27.97 3.85
C LEU A 138 -6.85 29.15 4.76
N ALA A 139 -7.54 30.15 4.22
CA ALA A 139 -8.09 31.27 4.98
C ALA A 139 -9.38 30.90 5.75
N GLY A 140 -10.15 29.93 5.27
CA GLY A 140 -11.35 29.39 5.92
C GLY A 140 -11.10 28.19 6.84
N GLU A 141 -9.89 27.62 6.85
CA GLU A 141 -9.52 26.46 7.67
C GLU A 141 -9.38 26.77 9.17
N LEU A 142 -9.50 28.03 9.58
CA LEU A 142 -9.73 28.38 10.99
C LEU A 142 -11.21 28.25 11.42
N GLU A 143 -12.15 27.98 10.50
CA GLU A 143 -13.57 27.73 10.82
C GLU A 143 -14.16 26.56 9.99
N GLY A 144 -13.84 25.32 10.40
CA GLY A 144 -14.77 24.18 10.30
C GLY A 144 -14.48 23.08 9.25
N PRO A 145 -14.01 21.88 9.65
CA PRO A 145 -13.99 20.71 8.77
C PRO A 145 -15.42 20.19 8.54
N SER A 146 -15.73 19.73 7.32
CA SER A 146 -16.91 18.90 7.04
C SER A 146 -16.78 17.55 7.75
N ARG A 147 -16.96 17.52 9.08
CA ARG A 147 -17.08 16.30 9.87
C ARG A 147 -18.49 15.77 9.66
N ALA A 148 -18.61 14.57 9.10
CA ALA A 148 -19.81 13.77 9.26
C ALA A 148 -20.26 13.83 10.72
N LYS A 149 -21.49 14.27 10.97
CA LYS A 149 -21.96 14.48 12.34
C LYS A 149 -22.22 13.12 12.98
N PRO A 150 -21.66 12.84 14.17
CA PRO A 150 -21.94 11.61 14.86
C PRO A 150 -23.38 11.61 15.39
N PHE A 151 -24.07 10.48 15.30
CA PHE A 151 -25.29 10.22 16.04
C PHE A 151 -25.02 9.06 16.99
N LYS A 152 -25.19 9.29 18.29
CA LYS A 152 -24.79 8.33 19.33
C LYS A 152 -26.00 7.72 20.02
N LEU A 153 -25.99 6.40 20.14
CA LEU A 153 -26.88 5.61 20.98
C LEU A 153 -26.05 5.09 22.15
N CYS A 154 -26.19 5.71 23.33
CA CYS A 154 -25.35 5.43 24.48
C CYS A 154 -26.13 4.76 25.61
N ASP A 155 -25.49 3.79 26.27
CA ASP A 155 -25.89 3.25 27.58
C ASP A 155 -27.32 2.72 27.67
N LEU A 156 -27.88 2.24 26.55
CA LEU A 156 -29.18 1.61 26.54
C LEU A 156 -29.13 0.28 27.32
N ARG A 157 -30.19 -0.04 28.05
CA ARG A 157 -30.29 -1.23 28.90
C ARG A 157 -31.59 -1.96 28.63
N ASP A 158 -31.50 -3.24 28.26
CA ASP A 158 -32.65 -4.15 28.16
C ASP A 158 -33.81 -3.62 27.29
N VAL A 159 -33.46 -2.91 26.20
CA VAL A 159 -34.44 -2.35 25.25
C VAL A 159 -34.45 -3.11 23.94
N GLU A 160 -35.64 -3.22 23.34
CA GLU A 160 -35.81 -3.54 21.92
C GLU A 160 -36.23 -2.27 21.19
N ARG A 161 -35.44 -1.84 20.20
CA ARG A 161 -35.66 -0.56 19.50
C ARG A 161 -35.23 -0.62 18.04
N THR A 162 -36.05 -0.04 17.18
CA THR A 162 -35.72 0.25 15.78
C THR A 162 -35.34 1.72 15.64
N ILE A 163 -34.24 1.98 14.95
CA ILE A 163 -33.67 3.31 14.72
C ILE A 163 -33.94 3.70 13.28
N THR A 164 -34.66 4.79 13.11
CA THR A 164 -35.16 5.29 11.82
C THR A 164 -34.52 6.64 11.47
N PRO A 165 -34.59 7.09 10.21
CA PRO A 165 -34.09 8.42 9.83
C PRO A 165 -34.88 9.59 10.45
N THR A 166 -36.05 9.33 11.04
CA THR A 166 -36.91 10.34 11.68
C THR A 166 -36.59 10.57 13.16
N GLU A 167 -35.55 9.92 13.66
CA GLU A 167 -35.10 10.10 15.04
C GLU A 167 -34.77 11.57 15.34
N GLU A 168 -35.13 12.01 16.54
CA GLU A 168 -34.89 13.38 16.97
C GLU A 168 -33.38 13.66 16.98
N GLY A 169 -32.97 14.70 16.25
CA GLY A 169 -31.56 15.08 16.14
C GLY A 169 -30.72 14.22 15.18
N MET A 170 -31.33 13.32 14.40
CA MET A 170 -30.65 12.51 13.39
C MET A 170 -30.12 13.39 12.23
N PRO A 171 -28.81 13.41 11.95
CA PRO A 171 -28.25 14.02 10.75
C PRO A 171 -28.65 13.24 9.48
N GLU A 172 -28.62 13.89 8.32
CA GLU A 172 -28.95 13.26 7.02
C GLU A 172 -28.05 12.06 6.67
N LEU A 173 -26.75 12.15 7.01
CA LEU A 173 -25.76 11.10 6.77
C LEU A 173 -24.83 10.97 7.98
N PRO A 174 -25.25 10.28 9.05
CA PRO A 174 -24.49 10.25 10.29
C PRO A 174 -23.35 9.22 10.24
N VAL A 175 -22.33 9.44 11.07
CA VAL A 175 -21.56 8.32 11.61
C VAL A 175 -22.33 7.80 12.82
N LEU A 176 -22.89 6.60 12.72
CA LEU A 176 -23.70 6.04 13.77
C LEU A 176 -22.83 5.30 14.78
N ILE A 177 -22.95 5.66 16.05
CA ILE A 177 -22.14 5.09 17.13
C ILE A 177 -23.08 4.47 18.16
N ILE A 178 -23.00 3.15 18.35
CA ILE A 178 -23.71 2.39 19.38
C ILE A 178 -22.71 2.08 20.47
N SER A 179 -22.91 2.62 21.67
CA SER A 179 -21.89 2.66 22.71
C SER A 179 -22.42 2.24 24.05
N GLY A 180 -21.72 1.29 24.69
CA GLY A 180 -21.99 0.92 26.07
C GLY A 180 -23.33 0.22 26.28
N CYS A 181 -24.04 -0.25 25.24
CA CYS A 181 -25.36 -0.86 25.37
C CYS A 181 -25.29 -2.26 25.99
N LYS A 182 -26.30 -2.64 26.80
CA LYS A 182 -26.34 -3.95 27.48
C LYS A 182 -27.71 -4.59 27.40
N GLY A 183 -27.78 -5.89 27.08
CA GLY A 183 -29.04 -6.63 27.03
C GLY A 183 -30.01 -6.15 25.92
N CYS A 184 -29.52 -5.39 24.94
CA CYS A 184 -30.38 -4.71 23.97
C CYS A 184 -30.61 -5.54 22.70
N LYS A 185 -31.73 -5.28 22.02
CA LYS A 185 -31.98 -5.68 20.64
C LYS A 185 -32.24 -4.44 19.79
N LEU A 186 -31.23 -4.02 19.03
CA LEU A 186 -31.27 -2.79 18.24
C LEU A 186 -31.36 -3.13 16.75
N THR A 187 -32.25 -2.46 16.02
CA THR A 187 -32.36 -2.62 14.57
C THR A 187 -32.15 -1.27 13.89
N LEU A 188 -31.19 -1.17 12.98
CA LEU A 188 -31.01 -0.01 12.12
C LEU A 188 -31.88 -0.23 10.89
N ALA A 189 -32.92 0.59 10.73
CA ALA A 189 -33.96 0.36 9.73
C ALA A 189 -33.42 0.43 8.28
N PRO A 190 -34.02 -0.29 7.31
CA PRO A 190 -33.56 -0.32 5.93
C PRO A 190 -33.64 1.03 5.21
N GLU A 191 -34.55 1.91 5.62
CA GLU A 191 -34.67 3.28 5.13
C GLU A 191 -33.58 4.23 5.66
N LEU A 192 -32.81 3.83 6.68
CA LEU A 192 -31.72 4.62 7.22
C LEU A 192 -30.47 4.49 6.33
N SER A 193 -29.86 5.62 5.98
CA SER A 193 -28.56 5.68 5.33
C SER A 193 -27.53 6.31 6.26
N VAL A 194 -26.40 5.64 6.45
CA VAL A 194 -25.32 6.09 7.33
C VAL A 194 -24.00 6.08 6.58
N ILE A 195 -23.07 6.93 7.00
CA ILE A 195 -21.72 6.92 6.45
C ILE A 195 -21.00 5.66 6.90
N LYS A 196 -21.04 5.39 8.21
CA LYS A 196 -20.32 4.32 8.88
C LYS A 196 -21.05 3.92 10.17
N VAL A 197 -20.90 2.67 10.59
CA VAL A 197 -21.40 2.17 11.88
C VAL A 197 -20.23 1.81 12.79
N GLN A 198 -20.28 2.25 14.04
CA GLN A 198 -19.34 1.91 15.09
C GLN A 198 -20.10 1.32 16.28
N ILE A 199 -19.68 0.15 16.78
CA ILE A 199 -20.34 -0.59 17.87
C ILE A 199 -19.31 -0.84 18.95
N GLU A 200 -19.41 -0.14 20.07
CA GLU A 200 -18.38 -0.09 21.10
C GLU A 200 -18.91 -0.52 22.46
N HIS A 201 -18.11 -1.26 23.21
CA HIS A 201 -18.38 -1.52 24.62
C HIS A 201 -19.76 -2.14 24.90
N CYS A 202 -20.34 -2.86 23.94
CA CYS A 202 -21.66 -3.46 24.08
C CYS A 202 -21.55 -4.88 24.65
N THR A 203 -22.46 -5.23 25.56
CA THR A 203 -22.48 -6.54 26.22
C THR A 203 -23.84 -7.20 26.08
N ASP A 204 -23.90 -8.51 25.80
CA ASP A 204 -25.17 -9.25 25.71
C ASP A 204 -26.19 -8.58 24.77
N THR A 205 -25.72 -7.97 23.68
CA THR A 205 -26.52 -7.08 22.83
C THR A 205 -26.57 -7.61 21.39
N ARG A 206 -27.77 -7.63 20.81
CA ARG A 206 -28.02 -7.99 19.41
C ARG A 206 -28.29 -6.74 18.59
N ILE A 207 -27.56 -6.57 17.49
CA ILE A 207 -27.65 -5.41 16.60
C ILE A 207 -27.91 -5.92 15.19
N ASP A 208 -28.99 -5.47 14.58
CA ASP A 208 -29.37 -5.82 13.21
C ASP A 208 -29.24 -4.60 12.30
N VAL A 209 -28.23 -4.60 11.43
CA VAL A 209 -27.90 -3.50 10.52
C VAL A 209 -28.58 -3.74 9.18
N GLN A 210 -29.81 -3.25 9.02
CA GLN A 210 -30.49 -3.20 7.71
C GLN A 210 -30.19 -1.91 6.95
N ALA A 211 -29.72 -0.89 7.66
CA ALA A 211 -29.37 0.42 7.12
C ALA A 211 -28.28 0.34 6.04
N ARG A 212 -28.37 1.19 5.02
CA ARG A 212 -27.33 1.33 4.00
C ARG A 212 -26.09 2.00 4.59
N VAL A 213 -24.96 1.31 4.58
CA VAL A 213 -23.66 1.84 5.02
C VAL A 213 -22.85 2.31 3.81
N LEU A 214 -22.70 3.62 3.62
CA LEU A 214 -22.09 4.19 2.42
C LEU A 214 -20.62 3.81 2.26
N THR A 215 -19.85 3.78 3.35
CA THR A 215 -18.44 3.35 3.27
C THR A 215 -18.29 1.83 3.24
N GLU A 216 -19.38 1.08 3.39
CA GLU A 216 -19.38 -0.38 3.56
C GLU A 216 -18.45 -0.84 4.70
N ILE A 217 -18.23 0.02 5.70
CA ILE A 217 -17.37 -0.24 6.86
C ILE A 217 -18.20 -0.31 8.13
N VAL A 218 -18.03 -1.39 8.89
CA VAL A 218 -18.58 -1.55 10.23
C VAL A 218 -17.44 -1.86 11.21
N GLU A 219 -17.38 -1.11 12.30
CA GLU A 219 -16.39 -1.33 13.36
C GLU A 219 -17.07 -1.86 14.61
N VAL A 220 -16.52 -2.91 15.18
CA VAL A 220 -16.97 -3.52 16.44
C VAL A 220 -15.77 -3.63 17.35
N TRP A 221 -15.83 -3.02 18.52
CA TRP A 221 -14.69 -2.94 19.43
C TRP A 221 -15.13 -3.11 20.88
N ARG A 222 -14.36 -3.90 21.62
CA ARG A 222 -14.53 -4.16 23.06
C ARG A 222 -15.93 -4.63 23.43
N CYS A 223 -16.55 -5.43 22.55
CA CYS A 223 -17.86 -6.01 22.79
C CYS A 223 -17.73 -7.43 23.36
N GLU A 224 -18.68 -7.81 24.22
CA GLU A 224 -18.67 -9.10 24.89
C GLU A 224 -20.04 -9.80 24.75
N ARG A 225 -20.06 -11.05 24.28
CA ARG A 225 -21.31 -11.81 24.03
C ARG A 225 -22.33 -11.02 23.20
N ALA A 226 -21.85 -10.28 22.19
CA ALA A 226 -22.68 -9.49 21.29
C ALA A 226 -22.96 -10.24 19.98
N ALA A 227 -24.06 -9.91 19.31
CA ALA A 227 -24.39 -10.44 17.99
C ALA A 227 -24.68 -9.28 17.03
N VAL A 228 -23.99 -9.25 15.89
CA VAL A 228 -24.21 -8.25 14.84
C VAL A 228 -24.65 -8.98 13.57
N ARG A 229 -25.88 -8.72 13.15
CA ARG A 229 -26.41 -9.17 11.87
C ARG A 229 -26.30 -8.04 10.85
N LEU A 230 -25.78 -8.34 9.67
CA LEU A 230 -25.59 -7.41 8.56
C LEU A 230 -26.55 -7.78 7.44
N GLY A 231 -27.70 -7.10 7.39
CA GLY A 231 -28.70 -7.23 6.33
C GLY A 231 -28.47 -6.33 5.12
N ALA A 232 -27.45 -5.48 5.18
CA ALA A 232 -26.98 -4.67 4.07
C ALA A 232 -25.47 -4.88 3.86
N LYS A 233 -24.98 -4.46 2.69
CA LYS A 233 -23.58 -4.60 2.31
C LYS A 233 -22.64 -3.88 3.28
N ALA A 234 -21.66 -4.62 3.79
CA ALA A 234 -20.62 -4.16 4.70
C ALA A 234 -19.34 -4.95 4.38
N ALA A 235 -18.68 -4.54 3.29
CA ALA A 235 -17.55 -5.24 2.71
C ALA A 235 -16.36 -5.34 3.68
N THR A 236 -16.12 -4.31 4.50
CA THR A 236 -14.99 -4.31 5.45
C THR A 236 -15.48 -4.23 6.88
N LEU A 237 -15.13 -5.25 7.68
CA LEU A 237 -15.32 -5.23 9.12
C LEU A 237 -14.01 -4.98 9.83
N GLN A 238 -14.07 -4.25 10.94
CA GLN A 238 -12.97 -4.16 11.90
C GLN A 238 -13.47 -4.66 13.25
N VAL A 239 -12.77 -5.64 13.83
CA VAL A 239 -13.09 -6.25 15.11
C VAL A 239 -11.90 -6.10 16.05
N ASP A 240 -12.04 -5.32 17.12
CA ASP A 240 -10.95 -5.07 18.06
C ASP A 240 -11.35 -5.47 19.48
N LYS A 241 -10.62 -6.40 20.10
CA LYS A 241 -10.78 -6.84 21.51
C LYS A 241 -12.19 -7.29 21.86
N CYS A 242 -12.84 -8.01 20.95
CA CYS A 242 -14.16 -8.58 21.17
C CYS A 242 -14.06 -10.03 21.69
N THR A 243 -14.95 -10.42 22.60
CA THR A 243 -15.03 -11.80 23.12
C THR A 243 -16.44 -12.35 22.94
N GLY A 244 -16.57 -13.50 22.27
CA GLY A 244 -17.87 -14.13 22.03
C GLY A 244 -18.78 -13.31 21.10
N LEU A 245 -18.20 -12.70 20.06
CA LEU A 245 -18.94 -11.91 19.06
C LEU A 245 -19.47 -12.82 17.94
N ALA A 246 -20.78 -12.76 17.69
CA ALA A 246 -21.40 -13.45 16.56
C ALA A 246 -21.68 -12.47 15.41
N LEU A 247 -20.99 -12.61 14.29
CA LEU A 247 -21.21 -11.87 13.06
C LEU A 247 -22.00 -12.73 12.08
N THR A 248 -23.12 -12.22 11.59
CA THR A 248 -23.97 -12.92 10.62
C THR A 248 -24.29 -12.01 9.44
N PHE A 249 -23.95 -12.43 8.24
CA PHE A 249 -24.26 -11.71 7.01
C PHE A 249 -25.49 -12.35 6.36
N ALA A 250 -26.43 -11.52 5.92
CA ALA A 250 -27.59 -12.01 5.18
C ALA A 250 -27.20 -12.58 3.80
N GLN A 251 -26.12 -12.07 3.21
CA GLN A 251 -25.58 -12.53 1.92
C GLN A 251 -24.06 -12.63 1.96
N ALA A 252 -23.48 -13.66 1.35
CA ALA A 252 -22.04 -13.85 1.25
C ALA A 252 -21.35 -12.68 0.52
N ASP A 253 -21.97 -12.15 -0.53
CA ASP A 253 -21.46 -11.02 -1.32
C ASP A 253 -21.47 -9.68 -0.57
N PHE A 254 -22.04 -9.62 0.64
CA PHE A 254 -21.94 -8.45 1.50
C PHE A 254 -20.58 -8.33 2.21
N PHE A 255 -19.78 -9.38 2.19
CA PHE A 255 -18.50 -9.49 2.88
C PHE A 255 -17.34 -9.52 1.87
N ASP A 256 -16.29 -8.73 2.12
CA ASP A 256 -14.99 -8.84 1.42
C ASP A 256 -13.90 -9.27 2.40
N ARG A 257 -13.79 -8.56 3.53
CA ARG A 257 -12.74 -8.79 4.53
C ARG A 257 -13.17 -8.40 5.94
N LEU A 258 -12.53 -9.04 6.91
CA LEU A 258 -12.57 -8.67 8.32
C LEU A 258 -11.14 -8.51 8.84
N MET A 259 -10.86 -7.34 9.41
CA MET A 259 -9.64 -7.05 10.14
C MET A 259 -9.89 -7.32 11.62
N SER A 260 -9.07 -8.13 12.29
CA SER A 260 -9.23 -8.44 13.70
C SER A 260 -7.97 -8.23 14.53
N THR A 261 -8.15 -7.80 15.77
CA THR A 261 -7.09 -7.64 16.79
C THR A 261 -7.66 -8.12 18.13
N GLY A 262 -6.95 -9.03 18.82
CA GLY A 262 -7.38 -9.54 20.12
C GLY A 262 -8.79 -10.17 20.17
N ALA A 263 -9.32 -10.64 19.03
CA ALA A 263 -10.65 -11.20 18.95
C ALA A 263 -10.68 -12.66 19.45
N ARG A 264 -11.59 -13.00 20.37
CA ARG A 264 -11.74 -14.33 20.96
C ARG A 264 -13.13 -14.87 20.71
N SER A 265 -13.22 -16.15 20.35
CA SER A 265 -14.50 -16.83 20.09
C SER A 265 -15.44 -16.01 19.18
N THR A 266 -14.90 -15.40 18.12
CA THR A 266 -15.67 -14.57 17.18
C THR A 266 -16.12 -15.40 15.99
N SER A 267 -17.41 -15.67 15.85
CA SER A 267 -17.94 -16.45 14.73
C SER A 267 -18.36 -15.54 13.57
N VAL A 268 -18.05 -15.94 12.35
CA VAL A 268 -18.53 -15.33 11.11
C VAL A 268 -19.40 -16.34 10.38
N ALA A 269 -20.63 -15.98 10.05
CA ALA A 269 -21.58 -16.85 9.38
C ALA A 269 -22.36 -16.12 8.28
N PHE A 270 -22.91 -16.88 7.33
CA PHE A 270 -23.66 -16.37 6.19
C PHE A 270 -24.99 -17.13 6.08
N GLU A 271 -26.09 -16.41 5.91
CA GLU A 271 -27.43 -16.99 5.86
C GLU A 271 -27.71 -17.73 4.54
N ASP A 272 -27.14 -17.25 3.43
CA ASP A 272 -27.26 -17.82 2.09
C ASP A 272 -26.18 -18.86 1.76
N ASP A 273 -25.06 -18.87 2.49
CA ASP A 273 -23.97 -19.85 2.36
C ASP A 273 -23.46 -20.34 3.74
N THR A 274 -24.24 -21.22 4.37
CA THR A 274 -23.91 -21.76 5.70
C THR A 274 -22.58 -22.52 5.76
N ALA A 275 -22.03 -22.96 4.63
CA ALA A 275 -20.75 -23.66 4.58
C ALA A 275 -19.53 -22.72 4.64
N LEU A 276 -19.72 -21.43 4.36
CA LEU A 276 -18.64 -20.43 4.34
C LEU A 276 -18.23 -19.92 5.73
N GLY A 277 -18.97 -20.29 6.78
CA GLY A 277 -18.73 -19.80 8.14
C GLY A 277 -17.35 -20.18 8.70
N THR A 278 -16.83 -19.36 9.62
CA THR A 278 -15.55 -19.60 10.31
C THR A 278 -15.57 -19.02 11.72
N THR A 279 -14.58 -19.39 12.54
CA THR A 279 -14.35 -18.81 13.86
C THR A 279 -12.95 -18.21 13.93
N ILE A 280 -12.88 -16.98 14.42
CA ILE A 280 -11.64 -16.25 14.69
C ILE A 280 -11.41 -16.29 16.19
N ASP A 281 -10.28 -16.83 16.58
CA ASP A 281 -9.91 -16.97 17.99
C ASP A 281 -8.41 -16.75 18.18
N PHE A 282 -8.07 -15.70 18.93
CA PHE A 282 -6.68 -15.29 19.13
C PHE A 282 -5.80 -16.38 19.76
N ASP A 283 -6.32 -17.14 20.73
CA ASP A 283 -5.54 -18.22 21.36
C ASP A 283 -5.22 -19.32 20.36
N SER A 284 -6.20 -19.68 19.52
CA SER A 284 -6.01 -20.65 18.45
C SER A 284 -4.96 -20.16 17.44
N LEU A 285 -5.03 -18.90 17.01
CA LEU A 285 -4.07 -18.28 16.09
C LEU A 285 -2.64 -18.21 16.66
N GLN A 286 -2.50 -18.02 17.97
CA GLN A 286 -1.22 -18.09 18.69
C GLN A 286 -0.69 -19.52 18.78
N GLN A 287 -1.55 -20.51 19.01
CA GLN A 287 -1.16 -21.93 19.05
C GLN A 287 -0.69 -22.45 17.70
N GLU A 288 -1.25 -21.94 16.59
CA GLU A 288 -0.77 -22.23 15.23
C GLU A 288 0.62 -21.67 14.94
N ARG A 289 1.08 -20.68 15.72
CA ARG A 289 2.34 -19.94 15.50
C ARG A 289 3.18 -19.88 16.79
N PRO A 290 3.56 -21.03 17.38
CA PRO A 290 4.24 -21.06 18.68
C PRO A 290 5.61 -20.35 18.69
N GLN A 291 6.23 -20.21 17.52
CA GLN A 291 7.49 -19.50 17.32
C GLN A 291 7.36 -17.97 17.31
N MET A 292 6.13 -17.44 17.22
CA MET A 292 5.85 -16.01 17.25
C MET A 292 5.17 -15.66 18.57
N ALA A 293 5.69 -14.66 19.29
CA ALA A 293 5.01 -14.11 20.45
C ALA A 293 4.00 -13.05 19.97
N LEU A 294 2.77 -13.48 19.66
CA LEU A 294 1.73 -12.59 19.19
C LEU A 294 1.19 -11.76 20.36
N SER A 295 0.89 -10.50 20.09
CA SER A 295 0.29 -9.58 21.03
C SER A 295 -1.14 -9.27 20.63
N GLU A 296 -2.07 -9.51 21.57
CA GLU A 296 -3.49 -9.21 21.39
C GLU A 296 -3.81 -7.72 21.22
N ASP A 297 -2.85 -6.84 21.52
CA ASP A 297 -3.00 -5.39 21.43
C ASP A 297 -2.61 -4.80 20.08
N ILE A 298 -1.72 -5.46 19.34
CA ILE A 298 -1.08 -4.88 18.15
C ILE A 298 -1.13 -5.79 16.93
N ASP A 299 -1.12 -7.11 17.09
CA ASP A 299 -1.11 -8.02 15.96
C ASP A 299 -2.50 -8.09 15.35
N GLN A 300 -2.54 -7.80 14.05
CA GLN A 300 -3.76 -7.76 13.28
C GLN A 300 -3.84 -8.98 12.38
N PHE A 301 -5.03 -9.51 12.21
CA PHE A 301 -5.32 -10.57 11.26
C PHE A 301 -6.31 -10.07 10.22
N ILE A 302 -6.23 -10.62 9.03
CA ILE A 302 -7.19 -10.40 7.96
C ILE A 302 -7.87 -11.73 7.62
N THR A 303 -9.18 -11.75 7.75
CA THR A 303 -10.03 -12.88 7.33
C THR A 303 -10.75 -12.51 6.04
N ARG A 304 -10.61 -13.32 4.99
CA ARG A 304 -11.19 -13.04 3.67
C ARG A 304 -11.29 -14.31 2.82
N ARG A 305 -12.04 -14.25 1.74
CA ARG A 305 -12.12 -15.33 0.75
C ARG A 305 -11.03 -15.16 -0.30
N LEU A 306 -10.18 -16.17 -0.49
CA LEU A 306 -9.08 -16.10 -1.48
C LEU A 306 -9.45 -16.62 -2.86
N SER A 307 -10.47 -17.46 -2.95
CA SER A 307 -11.00 -18.01 -4.20
C SER A 307 -12.51 -18.04 -4.17
N ALA A 308 -13.14 -17.97 -5.34
CA ALA A 308 -14.60 -17.87 -5.47
C ALA A 308 -15.38 -19.08 -4.89
N THR A 309 -14.72 -20.21 -4.64
CA THR A 309 -15.33 -21.42 -4.07
C THR A 309 -14.65 -21.90 -2.79
N GLY A 310 -13.54 -21.27 -2.37
CA GLY A 310 -12.78 -21.67 -1.19
C GLY A 310 -13.38 -21.15 0.12
N PRO A 311 -12.89 -21.67 1.26
CA PRO A 311 -13.27 -21.20 2.59
C PRO A 311 -12.75 -19.77 2.86
N LEU A 312 -13.20 -19.19 3.98
CA LEU A 312 -12.56 -18.01 4.53
C LEU A 312 -11.21 -18.39 5.15
N GLU A 313 -10.18 -17.64 4.80
CA GLU A 313 -8.83 -17.81 5.34
C GLU A 313 -8.48 -16.62 6.22
N THR A 314 -7.82 -16.90 7.35
CA THR A 314 -7.33 -15.89 8.29
C THR A 314 -5.82 -15.85 8.25
N GLU A 315 -5.27 -14.70 7.84
CA GLU A 315 -3.84 -14.49 7.67
C GLU A 315 -3.35 -13.41 8.66
N LEU A 316 -2.15 -13.59 9.23
CA LEU A 316 -1.50 -12.54 10.01
C LEU A 316 -1.12 -11.38 9.08
N VAL A 317 -1.45 -10.16 9.48
CA VAL A 317 -1.02 -8.93 8.82
C VAL A 317 0.41 -8.64 9.24
N ILE A 318 1.32 -8.69 8.28
CA ILE A 318 2.71 -8.27 8.46
C ILE A 318 2.90 -6.89 7.85
N ARG A 319 3.91 -6.16 8.32
CA ARG A 319 4.30 -4.87 7.75
C ARG A 319 5.63 -5.00 7.04
N LEU A 320 5.66 -4.54 5.79
CA LEU A 320 6.89 -4.41 5.01
C LEU A 320 7.81 -3.35 5.60
N CYS A 321 9.04 -3.25 5.08
CA CYS A 321 10.00 -2.24 5.52
C CYS A 321 9.51 -0.79 5.34
N ASN A 322 8.60 -0.56 4.40
CA ASN A 322 7.90 0.71 4.17
C ASN A 322 6.61 0.88 4.98
N GLU A 323 6.39 0.02 5.99
CA GLU A 323 5.20 -0.03 6.86
C GLU A 323 3.88 -0.40 6.16
N PHE A 324 3.93 -0.77 4.87
CA PHE A 324 2.76 -1.21 4.14
C PHE A 324 2.24 -2.54 4.71
N PRO A 325 0.95 -2.62 5.11
CA PRO A 325 0.36 -3.84 5.63
C PRO A 325 0.10 -4.84 4.51
N THR A 326 0.47 -6.10 4.72
CA THR A 326 0.33 -7.20 3.75
C THR A 326 0.26 -8.54 4.51
N THR A 327 0.30 -9.66 3.80
CA THR A 327 0.42 -11.01 4.40
C THR A 327 1.63 -11.74 3.85
N GLU A 328 2.13 -12.77 4.55
CA GLU A 328 3.23 -13.59 4.04
C GLU A 328 2.93 -14.17 2.65
N ARG A 329 1.68 -14.55 2.40
CA ARG A 329 1.25 -15.08 1.10
C ARG A 329 1.36 -14.03 0.01
N GLU A 330 0.86 -12.81 0.25
CA GLU A 330 0.95 -11.70 -0.70
C GLU A 330 2.40 -11.34 -1.03
N VAL A 331 3.29 -11.37 -0.03
CA VAL A 331 4.74 -11.20 -0.22
C VAL A 331 5.30 -12.30 -1.12
N ARG A 332 5.01 -13.57 -0.82
CA ARG A 332 5.46 -14.72 -1.64
C ARG A 332 4.91 -14.65 -3.08
N GLU A 333 3.67 -14.21 -3.26
CA GLU A 333 3.06 -14.01 -4.57
C GLU A 333 3.73 -12.88 -5.34
N PHE A 334 4.01 -11.75 -4.70
CA PHE A 334 4.74 -10.64 -5.28
C PHE A 334 6.16 -11.05 -5.68
N GLU A 335 6.90 -11.70 -4.79
CA GLU A 335 8.24 -12.22 -5.06
C GLU A 335 8.25 -13.19 -6.24
N ARG A 336 7.29 -14.12 -6.31
CA ARG A 336 7.16 -15.07 -7.43
C ARG A 336 6.95 -14.34 -8.75
N ARG A 337 6.11 -13.29 -8.76
CA ARG A 337 5.89 -12.44 -9.94
C ARG A 337 7.13 -11.63 -10.32
N THR A 338 7.90 -11.16 -9.35
CA THR A 338 9.13 -10.40 -9.61
C THR A 338 10.31 -11.30 -10.00
N ARG A 339 10.36 -12.56 -9.54
CA ARG A 339 11.31 -13.57 -10.05
C ARG A 339 11.02 -13.95 -11.49
N MET A 340 9.76 -14.00 -11.90
CA MET A 340 9.39 -14.17 -13.32
C MET A 340 9.84 -12.98 -14.20
N HIS A 341 10.16 -11.81 -13.61
CA HIS A 341 10.83 -10.70 -14.30
C HIS A 341 12.35 -10.92 -14.49
N SER A 342 12.87 -12.13 -14.22
CA SER A 342 14.24 -12.57 -14.54
C SER A 342 14.60 -12.45 -16.02
N ASP A 343 13.65 -12.19 -16.92
CA ASP A 343 13.95 -11.84 -18.31
C ASP A 343 14.85 -10.59 -18.43
N LYS A 344 14.82 -9.68 -17.43
CA LYS A 344 15.79 -8.57 -17.32
C LYS A 344 17.19 -9.02 -16.89
N LEU A 345 17.30 -10.11 -16.14
CA LEU A 345 18.59 -10.69 -15.79
C LEU A 345 19.27 -11.24 -17.04
N ASP A 346 18.51 -11.83 -17.96
CA ASP A 346 19.00 -12.28 -19.26
C ASP A 346 19.58 -11.13 -20.08
N GLU A 347 18.87 -10.01 -20.14
CA GLU A 347 19.32 -8.79 -20.83
C GLU A 347 20.60 -8.20 -20.21
N VAL A 348 20.70 -8.19 -18.87
CA VAL A 348 21.90 -7.69 -18.15
C VAL A 348 23.10 -8.62 -18.32
N VAL A 349 22.89 -9.94 -18.24
CA VAL A 349 23.94 -10.94 -18.45
C VAL A 349 24.42 -10.92 -19.89
N ASP A 350 23.51 -10.78 -20.86
CA ASP A 350 23.86 -10.63 -22.28
C ASP A 350 24.60 -9.30 -22.55
N GLY A 351 24.22 -8.22 -21.86
CA GLY A 351 24.95 -6.95 -21.89
C GLY A 351 26.39 -7.06 -21.35
N MET A 352 26.59 -7.79 -20.24
CA MET A 352 27.93 -8.04 -19.67
C MET A 352 28.79 -8.93 -20.59
N LEU A 353 28.21 -9.97 -21.19
CA LEU A 353 28.87 -10.83 -22.17
C LEU A 353 29.07 -10.15 -23.54
N GLY A 354 28.40 -9.04 -23.80
CA GLY A 354 28.64 -8.17 -24.96
C GLY A 354 29.86 -7.23 -24.82
N SER A 355 30.39 -7.08 -23.60
CA SER A 355 31.55 -6.22 -23.30
C SER A 355 32.88 -6.81 -23.81
N GLY A 356 33.97 -6.03 -23.72
CA GLY A 356 35.29 -6.41 -24.24
C GLY A 356 35.85 -7.73 -23.68
N LEU A 357 35.38 -8.16 -22.50
CA LEU A 357 35.72 -9.45 -21.89
C LEU A 357 35.05 -10.62 -22.62
N GLY A 358 33.76 -10.48 -22.93
CA GLY A 358 32.94 -11.51 -23.57
C GLY A 358 33.33 -11.80 -25.02
N LYS A 359 33.85 -10.80 -25.75
CA LYS A 359 34.28 -10.92 -27.15
C LYS A 359 35.40 -11.95 -27.41
N LYS A 360 36.17 -12.32 -26.37
CA LYS A 360 37.28 -13.27 -26.47
C LYS A 360 36.91 -14.73 -26.16
N LEU A 361 35.68 -14.96 -25.69
CA LEU A 361 35.19 -16.30 -25.34
C LEU A 361 34.53 -16.98 -26.55
N THR A 362 34.78 -18.29 -26.67
CA THR A 362 34.07 -19.16 -27.60
C THR A 362 32.58 -19.24 -27.23
N GLN A 363 31.74 -19.63 -28.19
CA GLN A 363 30.30 -19.74 -27.96
C GLN A 363 29.95 -20.69 -26.80
N ALA A 364 30.67 -21.80 -26.67
CA ALA A 364 30.48 -22.75 -25.57
C ALA A 364 30.86 -22.15 -24.19
N GLU A 365 31.97 -21.41 -24.11
CA GLU A 365 32.39 -20.76 -22.86
C GLU A 365 31.45 -19.62 -22.45
N ARG A 366 30.85 -18.92 -23.42
CA ARG A 366 29.82 -17.90 -23.14
C ARG A 366 28.55 -18.51 -22.57
N GLU A 367 28.06 -19.61 -23.13
CA GLU A 367 26.88 -20.31 -22.62
C GLU A 367 27.12 -20.91 -21.22
N GLN A 368 28.31 -21.48 -20.99
CA GLN A 368 28.67 -22.00 -19.68
C GLN A 368 28.73 -20.87 -18.62
N MET A 369 29.32 -19.73 -18.97
CA MET A 369 29.40 -18.57 -18.06
C MET A 369 28.06 -17.88 -17.87
N LYS A 370 27.20 -17.83 -18.90
CA LYS A 370 25.80 -17.36 -18.79
C LYS A 370 25.04 -18.22 -17.80
N THR A 371 25.16 -19.54 -17.90
CA THR A 371 24.50 -20.50 -16.99
C THR A 371 24.99 -20.33 -15.56
N MET A 372 26.31 -20.26 -15.36
CA MET A 372 26.89 -20.07 -14.02
C MET A 372 26.49 -18.72 -13.38
N LEU A 373 26.47 -17.63 -14.16
CA LEU A 373 26.04 -16.31 -13.67
C LEU A 373 24.55 -16.29 -13.32
N LYS A 374 23.71 -16.96 -14.10
CA LYS A 374 22.28 -17.13 -13.79
C LYS A 374 22.09 -17.93 -12.51
N GLU A 375 22.77 -19.06 -12.36
CA GLU A 375 22.70 -19.88 -11.14
C GLU A 375 23.18 -19.11 -9.91
N GLN A 376 24.26 -18.33 -10.01
CA GLN A 376 24.75 -17.49 -8.91
C GLN A 376 23.78 -16.35 -8.56
N ALA A 377 23.21 -15.69 -9.57
CA ALA A 377 22.22 -14.63 -9.37
C ALA A 377 20.92 -15.20 -8.77
N GLU A 378 20.48 -16.37 -9.20
CA GLU A 378 19.32 -17.07 -8.67
C GLU A 378 19.56 -17.49 -7.22
N GLN A 379 20.72 -18.10 -6.91
CA GLN A 379 21.12 -18.45 -5.55
C GLN A 379 21.21 -17.23 -4.64
N ALA A 380 21.78 -16.12 -5.10
CA ALA A 380 21.84 -14.87 -4.35
C ALA A 380 20.45 -14.28 -4.11
N SER A 381 19.55 -14.34 -5.11
CA SER A 381 18.16 -13.90 -4.96
C SER A 381 17.40 -14.75 -3.95
N VAL A 382 17.61 -16.07 -3.96
CA VAL A 382 17.00 -17.01 -3.02
C VAL A 382 17.52 -16.76 -1.61
N ALA A 383 18.84 -16.58 -1.44
CA ALA A 383 19.44 -16.28 -0.14
C ALA A 383 18.97 -14.93 0.43
N THR A 384 18.81 -13.90 -0.40
CA THR A 384 18.29 -12.59 0.02
C THR A 384 16.84 -12.71 0.48
N VAL A 385 16.00 -13.41 -0.28
CA VAL A 385 14.60 -13.67 0.09
C VAL A 385 14.50 -14.51 1.37
N GLN A 386 15.35 -15.53 1.54
CA GLN A 386 15.38 -16.34 2.76
C GLN A 386 15.84 -15.51 3.98
N ALA A 387 16.82 -14.62 3.82
CA ALA A 387 17.25 -13.72 4.88
C ALA A 387 16.12 -12.74 5.26
N GLU A 388 15.44 -12.14 4.29
CA GLU A 388 14.29 -11.22 4.50
C GLU A 388 13.07 -11.91 5.13
N GLN A 389 12.98 -13.24 5.10
CA GLN A 389 11.92 -14.00 5.76
C GLN A 389 12.14 -14.19 7.27
N THR A 390 13.36 -13.97 7.76
CA THR A 390 13.66 -14.00 9.20
C THR A 390 13.29 -12.67 9.85
N GLU A 391 12.95 -12.69 11.14
CA GLU A 391 12.66 -11.46 11.89
C GLU A 391 13.86 -10.50 11.90
N GLU A 392 15.07 -11.05 12.04
CA GLU A 392 16.33 -10.29 11.98
C GLU A 392 16.54 -9.63 10.61
N GLY A 393 16.28 -10.34 9.51
CA GLY A 393 16.38 -9.79 8.17
C GLY A 393 15.32 -8.72 7.86
N ARG A 394 14.07 -8.92 8.32
CA ARG A 394 13.02 -7.88 8.23
C ARG A 394 13.40 -6.62 8.99
N MET A 395 13.94 -6.77 10.19
CA MET A 395 14.41 -5.65 11.01
C MET A 395 15.58 -4.92 10.32
N ALA A 396 16.56 -5.64 9.77
CA ALA A 396 17.66 -5.07 9.01
C ALA A 396 17.17 -4.27 7.78
N ALA A 397 16.21 -4.82 7.02
CA ALA A 397 15.61 -4.14 5.88
C ALA A 397 14.86 -2.87 6.29
N ARG A 398 14.13 -2.89 7.43
CA ARG A 398 13.49 -1.71 8.02
C ARG A 398 14.50 -0.63 8.40
N ILE A 399 15.59 -1.01 9.06
CA ILE A 399 16.67 -0.07 9.44
C ILE A 399 17.24 0.62 8.21
N GLU A 400 17.58 -0.13 7.15
CA GLU A 400 18.14 0.46 5.94
C GLU A 400 17.11 1.32 5.19
N TYR A 401 15.84 0.93 5.18
CA TYR A 401 14.77 1.76 4.60
C TYR A 401 14.60 3.10 5.33
N LYS A 402 14.54 3.09 6.67
CA LYS A 402 14.47 4.31 7.49
C LYS A 402 15.71 5.18 7.34
N LYS A 403 16.89 4.57 7.27
CA LYS A 403 18.14 5.27 6.97
C LYS A 403 18.11 5.94 5.59
N LYS A 404 17.55 5.28 4.56
CA LYS A 404 17.38 5.85 3.23
C LYS A 404 16.42 7.05 3.25
N GLN A 405 15.27 6.93 3.92
CA GLN A 405 14.34 8.06 4.11
C GLN A 405 15.02 9.23 4.82
N GLY A 406 15.78 8.95 5.88
CA GLY A 406 16.59 9.97 6.57
C GLY A 406 17.59 10.66 5.65
N ASN A 407 18.29 9.90 4.80
CA ASN A 407 19.24 10.44 3.83
C ASN A 407 18.57 11.30 2.75
N GLU A 408 17.38 10.90 2.28
CA GLU A 408 16.60 11.65 1.30
C GLU A 408 16.07 12.97 1.89
N ALA A 409 15.48 12.92 3.08
CA ALA A 409 15.03 14.11 3.81
C ALA A 409 16.20 15.06 4.11
N PHE A 410 17.37 14.52 4.48
CA PHE A 410 18.56 15.34 4.71
C PHE A 410 19.02 16.06 3.45
N LYS A 411 19.00 15.37 2.28
CA LYS A 411 19.31 15.99 0.97
C LYS A 411 18.29 17.05 0.57
N ALA A 412 17.04 16.89 0.98
CA ALA A 412 15.97 17.88 0.79
C ALA A 412 16.04 19.07 1.78
N ASN A 413 17.04 19.08 2.68
CA ASN A 413 17.18 20.06 3.79
C ASN A 413 16.05 19.99 4.84
N GLU A 414 15.31 18.89 4.90
CA GLU A 414 14.27 18.63 5.89
C GLU A 414 14.88 17.99 7.15
N TYR A 415 15.75 18.73 7.84
CA TYR A 415 16.61 18.16 8.88
C TYR A 415 15.84 17.62 10.11
N GLN A 416 14.69 18.21 10.48
CA GLN A 416 13.83 17.65 11.52
C GLN A 416 13.29 16.28 11.12
N GLN A 417 12.78 16.15 9.89
CA GLN A 417 12.21 14.89 9.40
C GLN A 417 13.29 13.82 9.23
N ALA A 418 14.48 14.21 8.76
CA ALA A 418 15.63 13.32 8.70
C ALA A 418 16.01 12.77 10.09
N ALA A 419 16.03 13.63 11.11
CA ALA A 419 16.31 13.21 12.49
C ALA A 419 15.25 12.24 13.05
N VAL A 420 13.98 12.40 12.66
CA VAL A 420 12.91 11.44 13.00
C VAL A 420 13.20 10.08 12.39
N PHE A 421 13.48 10.00 11.08
CA PHE A 421 13.77 8.73 10.41
C PHE A 421 15.02 8.03 10.95
N TYR A 422 16.10 8.77 11.25
CA TYR A 422 17.28 8.16 11.90
C TYR A 422 16.98 7.70 13.32
N THR A 423 16.09 8.38 14.05
CA THR A 423 15.65 7.94 15.37
C THR A 423 14.84 6.65 15.29
N GLU A 424 13.91 6.56 14.35
CA GLU A 424 13.16 5.32 14.10
C GLU A 424 14.10 4.15 13.76
N ALA A 425 15.12 4.38 12.92
CA ALA A 425 16.14 3.38 12.63
C ALA A 425 16.94 2.97 13.89
N LEU A 426 17.31 3.92 14.75
CA LEU A 426 18.02 3.67 16.00
C LEU A 426 17.16 2.99 17.08
N THR A 427 15.84 3.15 17.05
CA THR A 427 14.93 2.41 17.94
C THR A 427 14.84 0.93 17.59
N LEU A 428 15.09 0.58 16.31
CA LEU A 428 15.16 -0.81 15.86
C LEU A 428 16.52 -1.44 16.19
N ASP A 429 17.60 -0.70 15.95
CA ASP A 429 18.96 -1.13 16.32
C ASP A 429 19.83 0.06 16.74
N GLY A 430 20.09 0.12 18.04
CA GLY A 430 20.91 1.15 18.67
C GLY A 430 22.42 0.96 18.53
N SER A 431 22.90 -0.07 17.82
CA SER A 431 24.33 -0.37 17.66
C SER A 431 24.97 0.28 16.42
N GLN A 432 24.17 0.95 15.57
CA GLN A 432 24.60 1.45 14.28
C GLN A 432 25.24 2.85 14.36
N HIS A 433 26.57 2.89 14.52
CA HIS A 433 27.35 4.14 14.62
C HIS A 433 27.09 5.16 13.49
N THR A 434 26.82 4.71 12.26
CA THR A 434 26.54 5.59 11.12
C THR A 434 25.24 6.39 11.27
N LEU A 435 24.23 5.82 11.93
CA LEU A 435 22.95 6.49 12.19
C LEU A 435 23.11 7.64 13.19
N TYR A 436 23.84 7.40 14.28
CA TYR A 436 24.20 8.47 15.23
C TYR A 436 24.97 9.61 14.54
N SER A 437 25.95 9.28 13.68
CA SER A 437 26.69 10.32 12.93
C SER A 437 25.78 11.16 12.02
N ASN A 438 24.81 10.53 11.37
CA ASN A 438 23.89 11.21 10.47
C ASN A 438 22.84 12.03 11.24
N ARG A 439 22.33 11.53 12.36
CA ARG A 439 21.42 12.27 13.24
C ARG A 439 22.13 13.45 13.93
N ALA A 440 23.37 13.28 14.35
CA ALA A 440 24.22 14.39 14.81
C ALA A 440 24.37 15.49 13.74
N ALA A 441 24.53 15.10 12.47
CA ALA A 441 24.58 16.05 11.36
C ALA A 441 23.28 16.86 11.22
N CYS A 442 22.12 16.22 11.43
CA CYS A 442 20.82 16.90 11.44
C CYS A 442 20.76 17.91 12.59
N PHE A 443 21.13 17.49 13.81
CA PHE A 443 21.11 18.37 14.98
C PHE A 443 22.05 19.57 14.86
N LEU A 444 23.24 19.39 14.26
CA LEU A 444 24.14 20.52 13.92
C LEU A 444 23.46 21.54 13.00
N LYS A 445 22.74 21.08 11.96
CA LYS A 445 22.00 21.94 11.03
C LYS A 445 20.81 22.64 11.69
N LEU A 446 20.24 22.05 12.73
CA LEU A 446 19.13 22.59 13.51
C LEU A 446 19.56 23.50 14.67
N GLY A 447 20.86 23.68 14.89
CA GLY A 447 21.37 24.44 16.05
C GLY A 447 21.22 23.72 17.39
N ARG A 448 20.95 22.42 17.39
CA ARG A 448 20.74 21.59 18.60
C ARG A 448 22.06 20.94 19.01
N TYR A 449 23.03 21.75 19.44
CA TYR A 449 24.42 21.32 19.59
C TYR A 449 24.66 20.26 20.68
N ALA A 450 23.94 20.34 21.80
CA ALA A 450 24.02 19.33 22.87
C ALA A 450 23.60 17.93 22.40
N GLN A 451 22.49 17.85 21.66
CA GLN A 451 22.01 16.60 21.09
C GLN A 451 22.97 16.08 20.01
N ALA A 452 23.57 16.98 19.21
CA ALA A 452 24.59 16.61 18.25
C ALA A 452 25.85 16.04 18.92
N ARG A 453 26.28 16.62 20.04
CA ARG A 453 27.43 16.14 20.82
C ARG A 453 27.15 14.76 21.39
N GLU A 454 25.98 14.56 22.00
CA GLU A 454 25.57 13.26 22.55
C GLU A 454 25.58 12.16 21.48
N ASP A 455 24.94 12.41 20.33
CA ASP A 455 24.96 11.46 19.22
C ASP A 455 26.37 11.23 18.68
N ALA A 456 27.19 12.27 18.56
CA ALA A 456 28.56 12.11 18.07
C ALA A 456 29.45 11.35 19.08
N LEU A 457 29.22 11.50 20.38
CA LEU A 457 29.90 10.72 21.43
C LEU A 457 29.52 9.24 21.35
N GLU A 458 28.23 8.92 21.21
CA GLU A 458 27.81 7.52 21.06
C GLU A 458 28.35 6.92 19.75
N CYS A 459 28.38 7.70 18.67
CA CYS A 459 28.99 7.30 17.41
C CYS A 459 30.47 6.89 17.55
N VAL A 460 31.30 7.72 18.21
CA VAL A 460 32.73 7.42 18.40
C VAL A 460 32.99 6.36 19.47
N LYS A 461 32.04 6.14 20.37
CA LYS A 461 32.08 5.03 21.34
C LYS A 461 31.82 3.70 20.64
N LEU A 462 30.85 3.65 19.73
CA LEU A 462 30.51 2.46 18.95
C LEU A 462 31.58 2.13 17.90
N GLU A 463 32.11 3.12 17.19
CA GLU A 463 33.21 2.94 16.22
C GLU A 463 34.28 4.02 16.38
N PRO A 464 35.31 3.77 17.22
CA PRO A 464 36.37 4.73 17.49
C PRO A 464 37.22 5.11 16.27
N LYS A 465 37.27 4.26 15.23
CA LYS A 465 38.03 4.53 13.99
C LYS A 465 37.22 5.29 12.93
N PHE A 466 35.98 5.68 13.23
CA PHE A 466 35.16 6.41 12.29
C PHE A 466 35.48 7.92 12.32
N ALA A 467 36.32 8.37 11.38
CA ALA A 467 36.76 9.77 11.27
C ALA A 467 35.60 10.77 11.27
N LYS A 468 34.51 10.45 10.54
CA LYS A 468 33.32 11.29 10.45
C LYS A 468 32.62 11.47 11.81
N GLY A 469 32.65 10.46 12.68
CA GLY A 469 32.13 10.57 14.06
C GLY A 469 32.89 11.61 14.87
N HIS A 470 34.23 11.54 14.87
CA HIS A 470 35.09 12.54 15.54
C HIS A 470 34.90 13.93 14.94
N PHE A 471 34.71 14.02 13.63
CA PHE A 471 34.42 15.30 12.97
C PHE A 471 33.09 15.91 13.42
N ARG A 472 32.01 15.10 13.53
CA ARG A 472 30.72 15.57 14.07
C ARG A 472 30.85 16.03 15.52
N LEU A 473 31.61 15.29 16.34
CA LEU A 473 31.86 15.65 17.73
C LEU A 473 32.59 16.99 17.83
N ALA A 474 33.61 17.20 17.00
CA ALA A 474 34.37 18.43 16.97
C ALA A 474 33.52 19.65 16.60
N LEU A 475 32.65 19.52 15.59
CA LEU A 475 31.71 20.58 15.20
C LEU A 475 30.70 20.89 16.32
N ALA A 476 30.20 19.88 17.02
CA ALA A 476 29.26 20.08 18.12
C ALA A 476 29.92 20.82 19.29
N LEU A 477 31.10 20.38 19.73
CA LEU A 477 31.86 21.02 20.81
C LEU A 477 32.27 22.45 20.45
N GLN A 478 32.64 22.68 19.19
CA GLN A 478 32.96 24.03 18.70
C GLN A 478 31.75 24.96 18.78
N ALA A 479 30.55 24.46 18.43
CA ALA A 479 29.32 25.23 18.50
C ALA A 479 28.81 25.43 19.94
N GLU A 480 29.19 24.56 20.87
CA GLU A 480 28.97 24.73 22.32
C GLU A 480 30.01 25.61 23.03
N GLU A 481 30.93 26.24 22.29
CA GLU A 481 32.00 27.06 22.85
C GLU A 481 32.98 26.30 23.79
N ASP A 482 33.16 25.00 23.52
CA ASP A 482 34.26 24.17 24.05
C ASP A 482 35.37 23.98 22.98
N PRO A 483 36.23 25.00 22.79
CA PRO A 483 37.27 24.93 21.76
C PRO A 483 38.38 23.92 22.09
N ALA A 484 38.61 23.61 23.37
CA ALA A 484 39.60 22.61 23.77
C ALA A 484 39.16 21.20 23.39
N GLY A 485 37.90 20.85 23.69
CA GLY A 485 37.28 19.60 23.25
C GLY A 485 37.23 19.50 21.72
N ALA A 486 36.86 20.58 21.03
CA ALA A 486 36.83 20.63 19.57
C ALA A 486 38.22 20.38 18.95
N CYS A 487 39.30 20.98 19.48
CA CYS A 487 40.67 20.72 19.04
C CYS A 487 41.06 19.25 19.15
N ALA A 488 40.73 18.61 20.27
CA ALA A 488 41.03 17.19 20.49
C ALA A 488 40.28 16.31 19.48
N ALA A 489 38.99 16.58 19.27
CA ALA A 489 38.16 15.81 18.34
C ALA A 489 38.57 16.01 16.86
N PHE A 490 38.85 17.25 16.42
CA PHE A 490 39.37 17.49 15.06
C PHE A 490 40.74 16.84 14.83
N THR A 491 41.62 16.86 15.84
CA THR A 491 42.93 16.20 15.75
C THR A 491 42.77 14.69 15.56
N LYS A 492 41.85 14.05 16.28
CA LYS A 492 41.52 12.63 16.08
C LYS A 492 40.92 12.37 14.70
N ALA A 493 39.99 13.21 14.23
CA ALA A 493 39.42 13.09 12.89
C ALA A 493 40.49 13.15 11.80
N LEU A 494 41.46 14.08 11.91
CA LEU A 494 42.58 14.22 10.97
C LEU A 494 43.61 13.10 11.07
N ALA A 495 43.82 12.53 12.26
CA ALA A 495 44.69 11.36 12.41
C ALA A 495 44.11 10.15 11.65
N LEU A 496 42.78 10.01 11.63
CA LEU A 496 42.09 8.94 10.90
C LEU A 496 41.92 9.27 9.40
N GLU A 497 41.71 10.55 9.05
CA GLU A 497 41.53 11.02 7.68
C GLU A 497 42.35 12.32 7.42
N PRO A 498 43.66 12.20 7.14
CA PRO A 498 44.54 13.36 7.00
C PRO A 498 44.18 14.32 5.86
N GLY A 499 43.44 13.84 4.85
CA GLY A 499 43.01 14.64 3.69
C GLY A 499 41.78 15.50 3.93
N ASN A 500 41.17 15.44 5.12
CA ASN A 500 39.92 16.13 5.39
C ASN A 500 40.13 17.65 5.60
N LYS A 501 39.94 18.43 4.53
CA LYS A 501 40.16 19.88 4.52
C LYS A 501 39.24 20.63 5.49
N GLU A 502 37.99 20.17 5.67
CA GLU A 502 37.04 20.77 6.60
C GLU A 502 37.50 20.59 8.05
N ALA A 503 37.98 19.39 8.41
CA ALA A 503 38.53 19.12 9.73
C ALA A 503 39.81 19.93 10.01
N ALA A 504 40.68 20.12 9.02
CA ALA A 504 41.87 20.96 9.14
C ALA A 504 41.52 22.44 9.37
N ALA A 505 40.57 22.97 8.61
CA ALA A 505 40.07 24.33 8.81
C ALA A 505 39.41 24.49 10.18
N GLY A 506 38.55 23.54 10.57
CA GLY A 506 37.89 23.50 11.88
C GLY A 506 38.89 23.48 13.04
N LEU A 507 39.95 22.68 12.94
CA LEU A 507 41.03 22.63 13.93
C LEU A 507 41.72 23.98 14.10
N ASN A 508 42.02 24.68 13.01
CA ASN A 508 42.64 26.00 13.07
C ASN A 508 41.75 27.02 13.77
N VAL A 509 40.45 27.03 13.45
CA VAL A 509 39.48 27.92 14.11
C VAL A 509 39.37 27.57 15.59
N ALA A 510 39.25 26.28 15.93
CA ALA A 510 39.17 25.83 17.32
C ALA A 510 40.43 26.21 18.12
N ARG A 511 41.63 26.13 17.52
CA ARG A 511 42.89 26.57 18.15
C ARG A 511 42.90 28.06 18.45
N MET A 512 42.49 28.89 17.48
CA MET A 512 42.38 30.34 17.70
C MET A 512 41.35 30.68 18.80
N GLN A 513 40.23 29.97 18.83
CA GLN A 513 39.21 30.12 19.87
C GLN A 513 39.73 29.70 21.25
N ALA A 514 40.45 28.58 21.34
CA ALA A 514 41.03 28.09 22.59
C ALA A 514 42.10 29.07 23.12
N GLU A 515 42.97 29.58 22.24
CA GLU A 515 43.96 30.58 22.61
C GLU A 515 43.30 31.87 23.07
N ARG A 516 42.32 32.39 22.32
CA ARG A 516 41.57 33.59 22.72
C ARG A 516 40.90 33.40 24.09
N LYS A 517 40.22 32.26 24.31
CA LYS A 517 39.57 31.94 25.59
C LYS A 517 40.57 31.92 26.73
N ARG A 518 41.72 31.24 26.56
CA ARG A 518 42.82 31.22 27.54
C ARG A 518 43.33 32.63 27.85
N ARG A 519 43.54 33.45 26.82
CA ARG A 519 44.04 34.83 26.99
C ARG A 519 43.02 35.74 27.68
N MET A 520 41.72 35.55 27.43
CA MET A 520 40.64 36.23 28.18
C MET A 520 40.65 35.80 29.65
N GLU A 521 40.72 34.49 29.92
CA GLU A 521 40.75 33.93 31.28
C GLU A 521 42.01 34.35 32.06
N ALA A 522 43.13 34.53 31.36
CA ALA A 522 44.37 35.07 31.92
C ALA A 522 44.37 36.59 32.07
N GLY A 523 43.33 37.30 31.61
CA GLY A 523 43.22 38.76 31.67
C GLY A 523 44.13 39.50 30.69
N GLU A 524 44.69 38.82 29.68
CA GLU A 524 45.58 39.42 28.68
C GLU A 524 44.83 40.21 27.60
N ILE A 525 43.55 39.92 27.42
CA ILE A 525 42.65 40.57 26.47
C ILE A 525 41.25 40.68 27.09
N SER A 526 40.47 41.69 26.67
CA SER A 526 39.12 41.95 27.15
C SER A 526 38.03 41.36 26.26
#